data_AF-A0A967IHG6-F1
#
_entry.id   AF-A0A967IHG6-F1
#
_cell.length_a   1.000
_cell.length_b   1.000
_cell.length_c   1.000
_cell.angle_alpha   90.00
_cell.angle_beta   90.00
_cell.angle_gamma   90.00
#
_symmetry.space_group_name_H-M   'P 1'
#
loop_
_entity.id
_entity.type
_entity.pdbx_description
1 polymer ?
#
loop_
_entity_poly.entity_id
_entity_poly.type
_entity_poly.pdbx_seq_one_letter_code
_entity_poly.pdbx_strand_id
1 'polypeptide(L)'
;SDGTRVLGLGDIGPKAGLPVMEGKALLYKYLGGVDAWPIMLDTKDPDKIIEAVSLIQPGFGGVNLEDISQPKCFRILDTLRDEAEIPVWHDDQQGTATVTLAALSNALEIVGKELGEVEITFIGSGASNVACARLIFGAGATPEICRVVDSKGILHRDRTDLELRKAEYVDKWHFCQTTNEEGREGGIAEALEGADVVIALSSPGPGTI
;
A
#
# COMPACT_ATOMS: atom_id res chain seq x y z
N SER A 1 1.78 -12.49 -9.39
CA SER A 1 0.46 -11.86 -9.23
C SER A 1 -0.64 -12.91 -9.34
N ASP A 2 -1.82 -12.67 -8.76
CA ASP A 2 -3.05 -13.45 -9.03
C ASP A 2 -4.07 -12.68 -9.89
N GLY A 3 -3.75 -11.45 -10.29
CA GLY A 3 -4.60 -10.59 -11.11
C GLY A 3 -5.82 -10.02 -10.40
N THR A 4 -5.85 -10.01 -9.06
CA THR A 4 -7.01 -9.55 -8.29
C THR A 4 -7.06 -8.04 -8.07
N ARG A 5 -5.97 -7.32 -8.33
CA ARG A 5 -5.92 -5.86 -8.24
C ARG A 5 -5.02 -5.23 -9.31
N VAL A 6 -5.25 -5.58 -10.58
CA VAL A 6 -4.44 -5.07 -11.68
C VAL A 6 -4.75 -3.59 -11.92
N LEU A 7 -3.79 -2.72 -11.60
CA LEU A 7 -3.89 -1.28 -11.80
C LEU A 7 -5.21 -0.70 -11.19
N GLY A 8 -5.91 0.13 -11.98
CA GLY A 8 -7.25 0.64 -11.69
C GLY A 8 -8.39 -0.35 -11.99
N LEU A 9 -8.12 -1.44 -12.72
CA LEU A 9 -9.14 -2.33 -13.32
C LEU A 9 -9.74 -3.31 -12.31
N GLY A 10 -9.02 -3.60 -11.23
CA GLY A 10 -9.47 -4.54 -10.20
C GLY A 10 -9.20 -5.99 -10.57
N ASP A 11 -10.15 -6.86 -10.23
CA ASP A 11 -10.01 -8.31 -10.42
C ASP A 11 -10.36 -8.70 -11.86
N ILE A 12 -9.33 -8.76 -12.70
CA ILE A 12 -9.44 -9.18 -14.11
C ILE A 12 -8.87 -10.59 -14.34
N GLY A 13 -8.35 -11.20 -13.27
CA GLY A 13 -7.80 -12.55 -13.27
C GLY A 13 -6.40 -12.67 -13.88
N PRO A 14 -5.77 -13.84 -13.71
CA PRO A 14 -4.35 -14.05 -14.01
C PRO A 14 -4.01 -13.89 -15.50
N LYS A 15 -4.92 -14.28 -16.40
CA LYS A 15 -4.67 -14.19 -17.85
C LYS A 15 -4.65 -12.74 -18.34
N ALA A 16 -5.58 -11.92 -17.85
CA ALA A 16 -5.67 -10.52 -18.26
C ALA A 16 -4.63 -9.65 -17.56
N GLY A 17 -4.11 -10.07 -16.40
CA GLY A 17 -3.00 -9.41 -15.71
C GLY A 17 -1.60 -9.70 -16.30
N LEU A 18 -1.45 -10.76 -17.11
CA LEU A 18 -0.15 -11.17 -17.66
C LEU A 18 0.59 -10.04 -18.41
N PRO A 19 -0.06 -9.23 -19.27
CA PRO A 19 0.64 -8.14 -19.97
C PRO A 19 1.25 -7.10 -19.01
N VAL A 20 0.63 -6.84 -17.86
CA VAL A 20 1.19 -5.93 -16.84
C VAL A 20 2.44 -6.55 -16.22
N MET A 21 2.41 -7.86 -15.92
CA MET A 21 3.57 -8.55 -15.37
C MET A 21 4.73 -8.71 -16.36
N GLU A 22 4.44 -8.94 -17.64
CA GLU A 22 5.45 -8.91 -18.71
C GLU A 22 6.10 -7.52 -18.82
N GLY A 23 5.29 -6.46 -18.73
CA GLY A 23 5.78 -5.09 -18.67
C GLY A 23 6.70 -4.85 -17.48
N LYS A 24 6.32 -5.31 -16.28
CA LYS A 24 7.17 -5.24 -15.08
C LYS A 24 8.48 -6.00 -15.26
N ALA A 25 8.44 -7.22 -15.82
CA ALA A 25 9.65 -8.01 -16.08
C ALA A 25 10.60 -7.30 -17.07
N LEU A 26 10.06 -6.68 -18.13
CA LEU A 26 10.83 -5.84 -19.06
C LEU A 26 11.52 -4.68 -18.34
N LEU A 27 10.81 -3.97 -17.44
CA LEU A 27 11.38 -2.85 -16.68
C LEU A 27 12.49 -3.31 -15.73
N TYR A 28 12.32 -4.44 -15.05
CA TYR A 28 13.38 -5.06 -14.24
C TYR A 28 14.65 -5.30 -15.07
N LYS A 29 14.50 -5.83 -16.29
CA LYS A 29 15.64 -6.08 -17.16
C LYS A 29 16.28 -4.80 -17.68
N TYR A 30 15.47 -3.89 -18.21
CA TYR A 30 15.97 -2.72 -18.92
C TYR A 30 16.54 -1.65 -17.97
N LEU A 31 15.92 -1.43 -16.80
CA LEU A 31 16.32 -0.40 -15.85
C LEU A 31 17.24 -0.95 -14.75
N GLY A 32 17.02 -2.20 -14.31
CA GLY A 32 17.75 -2.80 -13.19
C GLY A 32 18.77 -3.86 -13.59
N GLY A 33 18.81 -4.28 -14.86
CA GLY A 33 19.65 -5.40 -15.29
C GLY A 33 19.22 -6.76 -14.71
N VAL A 34 18.01 -6.86 -14.15
CA VAL A 34 17.49 -8.05 -13.46
C VAL A 34 16.71 -8.93 -14.44
N ASP A 35 17.05 -10.21 -14.52
CA ASP A 35 16.30 -11.20 -15.29
C ASP A 35 15.04 -11.65 -14.53
N ALA A 36 13.94 -10.92 -14.73
CA ALA A 36 12.65 -11.21 -14.13
C ALA A 36 11.77 -12.08 -15.05
N TRP A 37 10.90 -12.89 -14.45
CA TRP A 37 9.94 -13.72 -15.16
C TRP A 37 8.53 -13.57 -14.58
N PRO A 38 7.49 -13.32 -15.40
CA PRO A 38 6.13 -13.14 -14.90
C PRO A 38 5.51 -14.49 -14.48
N ILE A 39 4.97 -14.53 -13.26
CA ILE A 39 4.25 -15.71 -12.73
C ILE A 39 2.83 -15.29 -12.33
N MET A 40 1.86 -15.84 -13.05
CA MET A 40 0.44 -15.65 -12.81
C MET A 40 -0.14 -16.90 -12.15
N LEU A 41 -0.77 -16.73 -10.98
CA LEU A 41 -1.37 -17.82 -10.23
C LEU A 41 -2.89 -17.78 -10.36
N ASP A 42 -3.51 -18.86 -10.84
CA ASP A 42 -4.97 -18.97 -10.95
C ASP A 42 -5.60 -19.45 -9.64
N THR A 43 -5.36 -18.67 -8.58
CA THR A 43 -5.91 -18.89 -7.24
C THR A 43 -6.08 -17.55 -6.55
N LYS A 44 -7.16 -17.40 -5.78
CA LYS A 44 -7.39 -16.23 -4.93
C LYS A 44 -7.09 -16.50 -3.46
N ASP A 45 -6.78 -17.76 -3.14
CA ASP A 45 -6.49 -18.26 -1.80
C ASP A 45 -5.06 -17.85 -1.40
N PRO A 46 -4.89 -17.05 -0.32
CA PRO A 46 -3.56 -16.65 0.13
C PRO A 46 -2.65 -17.82 0.50
N ASP A 47 -3.18 -18.92 1.04
CA ASP A 47 -2.37 -20.06 1.47
C ASP A 47 -1.74 -20.77 0.27
N LYS A 48 -2.50 -20.89 -0.83
CA LYS A 48 -1.99 -21.44 -2.08
C LYS A 48 -0.96 -20.53 -2.76
N ILE A 49 -1.09 -19.21 -2.60
CA ILE A 49 -0.10 -18.26 -3.13
C ILE A 49 1.21 -18.38 -2.34
N ILE A 50 1.12 -18.44 -1.01
CA ILE A 50 2.28 -18.65 -0.12
C ILE A 50 2.95 -19.98 -0.47
N GLU A 51 2.20 -21.08 -0.53
CA GLU A 51 2.69 -22.40 -0.91
C GLU A 51 3.38 -22.38 -2.28
N ALA A 52 2.75 -21.77 -3.30
CA ALA A 52 3.31 -21.68 -4.63
C ALA A 52 4.66 -20.95 -4.64
N VAL A 53 4.75 -19.81 -3.95
CA VAL A 53 6.01 -19.06 -3.83
C VAL A 53 7.07 -19.89 -3.11
N SER A 54 6.72 -20.53 -2.00
CA SER A 54 7.64 -21.36 -1.22
C SER A 54 8.16 -22.57 -2.00
N LEU A 55 7.36 -23.14 -2.91
CA LEU A 55 7.77 -24.27 -3.77
C LEU A 55 8.71 -23.83 -4.89
N ILE A 56 8.50 -22.65 -5.48
CA ILE A 56 9.29 -22.18 -6.63
C ILE A 56 10.54 -21.40 -6.24
N GLN A 57 10.66 -20.95 -4.99
CA GLN A 57 11.78 -20.11 -4.52
C GLN A 57 13.19 -20.64 -4.85
N PRO A 58 13.49 -21.96 -4.91
CA PRO A 58 14.84 -22.41 -5.25
C PRO A 58 15.32 -21.99 -6.65
N GLY A 59 14.38 -21.63 -7.54
CA GLY A 59 14.68 -21.15 -8.89
C GLY A 59 14.86 -19.63 -9.00
N PHE A 60 14.69 -18.86 -7.92
CA PHE A 60 14.69 -17.40 -7.94
C PHE A 60 15.64 -16.80 -6.90
N GLY A 61 16.18 -15.61 -7.18
CA GLY A 61 16.98 -14.83 -6.22
C GLY A 61 16.16 -13.87 -5.37
N GLY A 62 14.88 -13.71 -5.67
CA GLY A 62 13.93 -12.85 -4.95
C GLY A 62 12.55 -12.88 -5.60
N VAL A 63 11.53 -12.45 -4.87
CA VAL A 63 10.13 -12.46 -5.34
C VAL A 63 9.51 -11.07 -5.20
N ASN A 64 9.01 -10.56 -6.32
CA ASN A 64 8.21 -9.34 -6.40
C ASN A 64 6.72 -9.69 -6.47
N LEU A 65 6.00 -9.48 -5.37
CA LEU A 65 4.54 -9.54 -5.33
C LEU A 65 3.95 -8.29 -5.98
N GLU A 66 2.90 -8.48 -6.77
CA GLU A 66 2.33 -7.43 -7.62
C GLU A 66 0.83 -7.64 -7.82
N ASP A 67 0.06 -6.55 -7.82
CA ASP A 67 -1.35 -6.51 -8.21
C ASP A 67 -2.24 -7.54 -7.46
N ILE A 68 -1.98 -7.72 -6.16
CA ILE A 68 -2.76 -8.60 -5.26
C ILE A 68 -3.69 -7.74 -4.41
N SER A 69 -4.96 -8.10 -4.33
CA SER A 69 -5.94 -7.33 -3.56
C SER A 69 -5.68 -7.34 -2.05
N GLN A 70 -6.05 -6.23 -1.38
CA GLN A 70 -6.16 -6.18 0.06
C GLN A 70 -7.45 -6.89 0.56
N PRO A 71 -7.49 -7.42 1.78
CA PRO A 71 -6.42 -7.43 2.79
C PRO A 71 -5.40 -8.56 2.64
N LYS A 72 -5.65 -9.55 1.78
CA LYS A 72 -4.82 -10.76 1.69
C LYS A 72 -3.35 -10.48 1.29
N CYS A 73 -3.09 -9.41 0.53
CA CYS A 73 -1.74 -9.00 0.15
C CYS A 73 -0.83 -8.76 1.35
N PHE A 74 -1.37 -8.32 2.50
CA PHE A 74 -0.60 -8.12 3.72
C PHE A 74 -0.16 -9.46 4.32
N ARG A 75 -1.11 -10.39 4.54
CA ARG A 75 -0.80 -11.73 5.05
C ARG A 75 0.19 -12.47 4.16
N ILE A 76 0.01 -12.42 2.83
CA ILE A 76 0.93 -13.07 1.89
C ILE A 76 2.35 -12.49 2.03
N LEU A 77 2.49 -11.16 2.07
CA LEU A 77 3.79 -10.52 2.21
C LEU A 77 4.43 -10.84 3.56
N ASP A 78 3.70 -10.68 4.66
CA ASP A 78 4.22 -10.87 6.02
C ASP A 78 4.66 -12.32 6.23
N THR A 79 3.83 -13.30 5.86
CA THR A 79 4.19 -14.72 5.97
C THR A 79 5.40 -15.07 5.09
N LEU A 80 5.44 -14.62 3.84
CA LEU A 80 6.57 -14.93 2.96
C LEU A 80 7.87 -14.24 3.38
N ARG A 81 7.80 -13.05 3.99
CA ARG A 81 8.99 -12.40 4.55
C ARG A 81 9.55 -13.13 5.77
N ASP A 82 8.70 -13.78 6.55
CA ASP A 82 9.10 -14.54 7.72
C ASP A 82 9.61 -15.95 7.36
N GLU A 83 9.02 -16.58 6.35
CA GLU A 83 9.25 -18.00 6.03
C GLU A 83 10.17 -18.27 4.83
N ALA A 84 10.29 -17.36 3.86
CA ALA A 84 11.09 -17.60 2.65
C ALA A 84 12.60 -17.42 2.90
N GLU A 85 13.41 -18.19 2.17
CA GLU A 85 14.88 -18.12 2.24
C GLU A 85 15.46 -16.99 1.36
N ILE A 86 14.64 -16.43 0.47
CA ILE A 86 14.98 -15.34 -0.46
C ILE A 86 14.17 -14.07 -0.14
N PRO A 87 14.66 -12.88 -0.51
CA PRO A 87 13.91 -11.65 -0.27
C PRO A 87 12.57 -11.67 -1.00
N VAL A 88 11.50 -11.42 -0.25
CA VAL A 88 10.15 -11.22 -0.77
C VAL A 88 9.69 -9.80 -0.43
N TRP A 89 9.17 -9.11 -1.41
CA TRP A 89 8.66 -7.76 -1.26
C TRP A 89 7.42 -7.56 -2.14
N HIS A 90 6.67 -6.48 -1.90
CA HIS A 90 5.46 -6.15 -2.67
C HIS A 90 5.55 -4.73 -3.22
N ASP A 91 5.62 -4.58 -4.54
CA ASP A 91 5.89 -3.28 -5.18
C ASP A 91 4.78 -2.26 -4.89
N ASP A 92 3.51 -2.68 -5.03
CA ASP A 92 2.37 -1.79 -4.72
C ASP A 92 2.39 -1.24 -3.29
N GLN A 93 3.01 -1.94 -2.35
CA GLN A 93 3.21 -1.50 -0.97
C GLN A 93 4.51 -0.71 -0.83
N GLN A 94 5.64 -1.41 -0.88
CA GLN A 94 6.96 -0.89 -0.51
C GLN A 94 7.58 -0.03 -1.61
N GLY A 95 7.38 -0.40 -2.87
CA GLY A 95 7.83 0.38 -4.02
C GLY A 95 7.13 1.74 -4.06
N THR A 96 5.80 1.73 -3.99
CA THR A 96 4.99 2.96 -3.91
C THR A 96 5.39 3.84 -2.72
N ALA A 97 5.48 3.27 -1.52
CA ALA A 97 5.87 4.01 -0.33
C ALA A 97 7.24 4.68 -0.46
N THR A 98 8.22 3.96 -1.02
CA THR A 98 9.60 4.47 -1.19
C THR A 98 9.64 5.69 -2.10
N VAL A 99 9.00 5.61 -3.28
CA VAL A 99 8.99 6.74 -4.22
C VAL A 99 8.14 7.90 -3.73
N THR A 100 7.06 7.63 -2.98
CA THR A 100 6.24 8.68 -2.34
C THR A 100 7.02 9.41 -1.26
N LEU A 101 7.75 8.71 -0.38
CA LEU A 101 8.58 9.36 0.63
C LEU A 101 9.71 10.18 -0.02
N ALA A 102 10.38 9.66 -1.04
CA ALA A 102 11.42 10.40 -1.77
C ALA A 102 10.87 11.69 -2.40
N ALA A 103 9.68 11.64 -3.00
CA ALA A 103 9.01 12.81 -3.55
C ALA A 103 8.61 13.82 -2.45
N LEU A 104 8.08 13.32 -1.32
CA LEU A 104 7.71 14.14 -0.16
C LEU A 104 8.93 14.86 0.41
N SER A 105 10.06 14.17 0.64
CA SER A 105 11.29 14.77 1.16
C SER A 105 11.76 15.94 0.31
N ASN A 106 11.79 15.77 -1.02
CA ASN A 106 12.17 16.85 -1.94
C ASN A 106 11.16 18.00 -1.94
N ALA A 107 9.85 17.70 -1.86
CA ALA A 107 8.81 18.72 -1.79
C ALA A 107 8.93 19.57 -0.51
N LEU A 108 9.18 18.92 0.62
CA LEU A 108 9.37 19.57 1.92
C LEU A 108 10.60 20.48 1.94
N GLU A 109 11.71 20.06 1.32
CA GLU A 109 12.90 20.90 1.15
C GLU A 109 12.57 22.19 0.37
N ILE A 110 11.80 22.08 -0.70
CA ILE A 110 11.39 23.23 -1.53
C ILE A 110 10.53 24.23 -0.76
N VAL A 111 9.59 23.74 0.06
CA VAL A 111 8.67 24.60 0.83
C VAL A 111 9.23 25.00 2.21
N GLY A 112 10.40 24.47 2.59
CA GLY A 112 11.06 24.77 3.86
C GLY A 112 10.29 24.29 5.09
N LYS A 113 9.69 23.09 5.03
CA LYS A 113 8.96 22.48 6.15
C LYS A 113 9.64 21.18 6.61
N GLU A 114 9.58 20.91 7.91
CA GLU A 114 10.13 19.70 8.50
C GLU A 114 9.09 18.57 8.50
N LEU A 115 9.52 17.34 8.22
CA LEU A 115 8.62 16.18 8.09
C LEU A 115 7.80 15.91 9.36
N GLY A 116 8.38 16.16 10.54
CA GLY A 116 7.70 15.95 11.82
C GLY A 116 6.65 17.01 12.16
N GLU A 117 6.59 18.12 11.41
CA GLU A 117 5.73 19.27 11.69
C GLU A 117 4.57 19.42 10.69
N VAL A 118 4.53 18.60 9.63
CA VAL A 118 3.51 18.72 8.58
C VAL A 118 2.28 17.85 8.84
N GLU A 119 1.10 18.42 8.60
CA GLU A 119 -0.17 17.68 8.61
C GLU A 119 -0.40 16.98 7.27
N ILE A 120 -0.29 15.64 7.27
CA ILE A 120 -0.45 14.82 6.06
C ILE A 120 -1.83 14.18 6.06
N THR A 121 -2.59 14.41 4.98
CA THR A 121 -3.87 13.76 4.73
C THR A 121 -3.74 12.70 3.64
N PHE A 122 -3.93 11.43 4.03
CA PHE A 122 -3.94 10.28 3.15
C PHE A 122 -5.37 9.97 2.67
N ILE A 123 -5.63 10.12 1.36
CA ILE A 123 -6.92 9.78 0.75
C ILE A 123 -6.87 8.37 0.18
N GLY A 124 -7.58 7.46 0.82
CA GLY A 124 -7.52 6.01 0.58
C GLY A 124 -6.71 5.30 1.65
N SER A 125 -7.15 4.10 2.03
CA SER A 125 -6.51 3.23 3.02
C SER A 125 -6.29 1.82 2.47
N GLY A 126 -5.84 1.74 1.22
CA GLY A 126 -5.42 0.51 0.57
C GLY A 126 -3.96 0.14 0.83
N ALA A 127 -3.51 -0.98 0.26
CA ALA A 127 -2.16 -1.51 0.41
C ALA A 127 -1.06 -0.45 0.25
N SER A 128 -1.15 0.36 -0.81
CA SER A 128 -0.18 1.42 -1.08
C SER A 128 -0.19 2.53 -0.04
N ASN A 129 -1.34 3.14 0.26
CA ASN A 129 -1.39 4.23 1.25
C ASN A 129 -1.08 3.76 2.67
N VAL A 130 -1.44 2.53 3.04
CA VAL A 130 -1.03 1.92 4.31
C VAL A 130 0.49 1.83 4.39
N ALA A 131 1.14 1.35 3.33
CA ALA A 131 2.60 1.27 3.28
C ALA A 131 3.27 2.66 3.25
N CYS A 132 2.71 3.63 2.51
CA CYS A 132 3.17 5.02 2.51
C CYS A 132 3.13 5.59 3.92
N ALA A 133 1.99 5.48 4.62
CA ALA A 133 1.85 5.97 5.99
C ALA A 133 2.86 5.29 6.94
N ARG A 134 2.97 3.95 6.91
CA ARG A 134 3.96 3.21 7.72
C ARG A 134 5.39 3.73 7.50
N LEU A 135 5.80 3.90 6.25
CA LEU A 135 7.17 4.34 5.92
C LEU A 135 7.40 5.82 6.28
N ILE A 136 6.43 6.70 5.99
CA ILE A 136 6.51 8.13 6.28
C ILE A 136 6.54 8.39 7.80
N PHE A 137 5.72 7.68 8.58
CA PHE A 137 5.77 7.73 10.04
C PHE A 137 7.11 7.17 10.58
N GLY A 138 7.57 6.05 10.03
CA GLY A 138 8.89 5.50 10.37
C GLY A 138 10.06 6.41 10.01
N ALA A 139 9.89 7.30 9.03
CA ALA A 139 10.87 8.31 8.62
C ALA A 139 10.84 9.59 9.47
N GLY A 140 9.85 9.76 10.35
CA GLY A 140 9.80 10.86 11.32
C GLY A 140 8.60 11.80 11.20
N ALA A 141 7.61 11.52 10.35
CA ALA A 141 6.34 12.25 10.40
C ALA A 141 5.56 11.88 11.67
N THR A 142 4.86 12.86 12.25
CA THR A 142 4.09 12.70 13.49
C THR A 142 2.71 12.14 13.19
N PRO A 143 2.40 10.86 13.53
CA PRO A 143 1.14 10.23 13.15
C PRO A 143 -0.10 10.96 13.72
N GLU A 144 0.01 11.50 14.93
CA GLU A 144 -1.08 12.11 15.71
C GLU A 144 -1.74 13.28 14.98
N ILE A 145 -0.96 14.07 14.24
CA ILE A 145 -1.43 15.23 13.46
C ILE A 145 -1.81 14.88 12.02
N CYS A 146 -1.60 13.63 11.60
CA CYS A 146 -1.95 13.15 10.26
C CYS A 146 -3.36 12.57 10.23
N ARG A 147 -3.97 12.50 9.04
CA ARG A 147 -5.33 11.99 8.82
C ARG A 147 -5.33 10.94 7.73
N VAL A 148 -6.09 9.86 7.94
CA VAL A 148 -6.31 8.82 6.92
C VAL A 148 -7.80 8.75 6.64
N VAL A 149 -8.18 8.77 5.37
CA VAL A 149 -9.58 8.75 4.93
C VAL A 149 -9.86 7.49 4.13
N ASP A 150 -10.89 6.73 4.51
CA ASP A 150 -11.40 5.61 3.73
C ASP A 150 -12.75 5.93 3.08
N SER A 151 -13.35 4.96 2.39
CA SER A 151 -14.62 5.15 1.69
C SER A 151 -15.81 5.52 2.60
N LYS A 152 -15.65 5.45 3.92
CA LYS A 152 -16.67 5.80 4.92
C LYS A 152 -16.31 7.04 5.74
N GLY A 153 -15.21 7.73 5.40
CA GLY A 153 -14.78 8.96 6.06
C GLY A 153 -13.43 8.83 6.73
N ILE A 154 -13.11 9.84 7.55
CA ILE A 154 -11.87 9.91 8.31
C ILE A 154 -11.78 8.68 9.25
N LEU A 155 -10.57 8.15 9.43
CA LEU A 155 -10.29 7.15 10.45
C LEU A 155 -10.16 7.85 11.81
N HIS A 156 -10.97 7.41 12.77
CA HIS A 156 -10.99 7.90 14.15
C HIS A 156 -11.32 6.75 15.10
N ARG A 157 -11.15 6.98 16.41
CA ARG A 157 -11.28 5.94 17.46
C ARG A 157 -12.67 5.31 17.54
N ASP A 158 -13.71 6.04 17.14
CA ASP A 158 -15.11 5.60 17.23
C ASP A 158 -15.62 4.84 15.98
N ARG A 159 -14.72 4.44 15.07
CA ARG A 159 -15.03 3.60 13.89
C ARG A 159 -15.36 2.15 14.29
N THR A 160 -16.55 1.96 14.87
CA THR A 160 -17.06 0.65 15.32
C THR A 160 -17.08 -0.41 14.20
N ASP A 161 -17.28 0.00 12.94
CA ASP A 161 -17.26 -0.90 11.79
C ASP A 161 -15.86 -1.51 11.52
N LEU A 162 -14.79 -0.78 11.86
CA LEU A 162 -13.42 -1.28 11.81
C LEU A 162 -13.04 -2.02 13.08
N GLU A 163 -13.53 -1.61 14.25
CA GLU A 163 -13.29 -2.33 15.50
C GLU A 163 -13.78 -3.78 15.42
N LEU A 164 -14.98 -3.99 14.89
CA LEU A 164 -15.57 -5.33 14.66
C LEU A 164 -14.74 -6.19 13.70
N ARG A 165 -13.91 -5.58 12.85
CA ARG A 165 -13.09 -6.22 11.82
C ARG A 165 -11.59 -5.98 12.03
N LYS A 166 -11.17 -5.65 13.25
CA LYS A 166 -9.78 -5.30 13.57
C LYS A 166 -8.76 -6.40 13.27
N ALA A 167 -9.18 -7.67 13.27
CA ALA A 167 -8.34 -8.79 12.87
C ALA A 167 -8.15 -8.89 11.35
N GLU A 168 -9.09 -8.37 10.55
CA GLU A 168 -9.03 -8.36 9.08
C GLU A 168 -8.34 -7.10 8.55
N TYR A 169 -8.58 -5.94 9.18
CA TYR A 169 -8.00 -4.65 8.81
C TYR A 169 -7.12 -4.09 9.93
N VAL A 170 -6.08 -4.84 10.28
CA VAL A 170 -5.15 -4.51 11.36
C VAL A 170 -4.60 -3.09 11.21
N ASP A 171 -4.15 -2.71 10.02
CA ASP A 171 -3.59 -1.38 9.76
C ASP A 171 -4.59 -0.24 9.85
N LYS A 172 -5.80 -0.43 9.30
CA LYS A 172 -6.83 0.60 9.40
C LYS A 172 -7.21 0.84 10.85
N TRP A 173 -7.36 -0.25 11.61
CA TRP A 173 -7.64 -0.14 13.04
C TRP A 173 -6.48 0.52 13.79
N HIS A 174 -5.24 0.19 13.45
CA HIS A 174 -4.07 0.86 14.02
C HIS A 174 -4.09 2.38 13.76
N PHE A 175 -4.41 2.81 12.53
CA PHE A 175 -4.51 4.24 12.21
C PHE A 175 -5.67 4.94 12.94
N CYS A 176 -6.81 4.27 13.16
CA CYS A 176 -7.88 4.82 14.01
C CYS A 176 -7.39 5.18 15.43
N GLN A 177 -6.36 4.50 15.94
CA GLN A 177 -5.86 4.70 17.30
C GLN A 177 -4.68 5.66 17.39
N THR A 178 -3.87 5.74 16.33
CA THR A 178 -2.57 6.44 16.32
C THR A 178 -2.55 7.72 15.50
N THR A 179 -3.52 7.92 14.61
CA THR A 179 -3.65 9.14 13.82
C THR A 179 -4.86 9.96 14.29
N ASN A 180 -4.98 11.19 13.80
CA ASN A 180 -6.15 12.05 14.04
C ASN A 180 -6.43 12.26 15.54
N GLU A 181 -5.44 12.74 16.29
CA GLU A 181 -5.56 13.02 17.74
C GLU A 181 -6.67 14.02 18.05
N GLU A 182 -6.90 14.99 17.16
CA GLU A 182 -8.01 15.95 17.25
C GLU A 182 -9.40 15.30 17.21
N GLY A 183 -9.49 14.04 16.77
CA GLY A 183 -10.75 13.32 16.67
C GLY A 183 -11.66 13.91 15.59
N ARG A 184 -11.11 14.40 14.48
CA ARG A 184 -11.94 14.93 13.38
C ARG A 184 -12.80 13.82 12.77
N GLU A 185 -14.05 14.17 12.54
CA GLU A 185 -15.02 13.35 11.82
C GLU A 185 -15.38 14.02 10.50
N GLY A 186 -16.02 13.27 9.59
CA GLY A 186 -16.41 13.74 8.28
C GLY A 186 -15.71 12.99 7.15
N GLY A 187 -15.65 13.62 5.99
CA GLY A 187 -15.11 13.08 4.76
C GLY A 187 -13.77 13.71 4.37
N ILE A 188 -13.52 13.72 3.06
CA ILE A 188 -12.28 14.25 2.48
C ILE A 188 -12.16 15.74 2.74
N ALA A 189 -13.24 16.52 2.58
CA ALA A 189 -13.22 17.97 2.74
C ALA A 189 -12.74 18.37 4.15
N GLU A 190 -13.31 17.78 5.19
CA GLU A 190 -12.96 18.03 6.59
C GLU A 190 -11.53 17.56 6.93
N ALA A 191 -11.05 16.50 6.26
CA ALA A 191 -9.68 16.02 6.41
C ALA A 191 -8.64 16.93 5.75
N LEU A 192 -9.03 17.69 4.72
CA LEU A 192 -8.15 18.59 3.97
C LEU A 192 -8.03 19.97 4.62
N GLU A 193 -8.94 20.34 5.53
CA GLU A 193 -8.86 21.62 6.23
C GLU A 193 -7.57 21.74 7.04
N GLY A 194 -6.67 22.64 6.64
CA GLY A 194 -5.38 22.86 7.31
C GLY A 194 -4.28 21.85 6.95
N ALA A 195 -4.53 20.89 6.05
CA ALA A 195 -3.50 19.95 5.63
C ALA A 195 -2.37 20.64 4.85
N ASP A 196 -1.13 20.30 5.17
CA ASP A 196 0.05 20.74 4.41
C ASP A 196 0.32 19.87 3.19
N VAL A 197 -0.01 18.58 3.30
CA VAL A 197 0.31 17.55 2.31
C VAL A 197 -0.91 16.67 2.07
N VAL A 198 -1.16 16.35 0.80
CA VAL A 198 -2.16 15.35 0.39
C VAL A 198 -1.49 14.21 -0.36
N ILE A 199 -1.73 12.98 0.09
CA ILE A 199 -1.28 11.76 -0.57
C ILE A 199 -2.52 10.93 -0.92
N ALA A 200 -2.91 10.94 -2.21
CA ALA A 200 -4.13 10.31 -2.68
C ALA A 200 -3.86 9.10 -3.57
N LEU A 201 -4.11 7.90 -3.04
CA LEU A 201 -4.09 6.63 -3.76
C LEU A 201 -5.46 5.96 -3.57
N SER A 202 -6.43 6.50 -4.30
CA SER A 202 -7.87 6.23 -4.15
C SER A 202 -8.49 5.77 -5.47
N SER A 203 -9.82 5.70 -5.53
CA SER A 203 -10.58 5.44 -6.75
C SER A 203 -10.13 6.34 -7.90
N PRO A 204 -10.05 5.82 -9.14
CA PRO A 204 -9.71 6.63 -10.30
C PRO A 204 -10.76 7.73 -10.53
N GLY A 205 -10.29 8.93 -10.85
CA GLY A 205 -11.12 10.12 -11.02
C GLY A 205 -11.80 10.27 -12.39
N PRO A 206 -12.36 11.46 -12.69
CA PRO A 206 -12.27 12.72 -11.92
C PRO A 206 -13.16 12.76 -10.66
N GLY A 207 -12.85 13.67 -9.71
CA GLY A 207 -13.70 13.98 -8.54
C GLY A 207 -13.60 13.00 -7.36
N THR A 208 -12.48 12.28 -7.24
CA THR A 208 -12.22 11.31 -6.18
C THR A 208 -11.27 11.81 -5.09
N ILE A 209 -10.92 13.10 -5.16
CA ILE A 209 -10.22 13.91 -4.16
C ILE A 209 -11.10 15.13 -3.91
#